data_AF-A0A2V5W5N5-F1
#
_entry.id   AF-A0A2V5W5N5-F1
#
_cell.length_a   1.000
_cell.length_b   1.000
_cell.length_c   1.000
_cell.angle_alpha   90.00
_cell.angle_beta   90.00
_cell.angle_gamma   90.00
#
_symmetry.space_group_name_H-M   'P 1'
#
loop_
_entity.id
_entity.type
_entity.pdbx_description
1 polymer ?
#
loop_
_entity_poly.entity_id
_entity_poly.type
_entity_poly.pdbx_seq_one_letter_code
_entity_poly.pdbx_strand_id
1 'polypeptide(L)' 'MLIELLRGASPNRKIAMVLSSNRTARALAWKGLRERHPNDSPVRLRRRLADLWLGPELAAKAYGSMPGND' A
#
# COMPACT_ATOMS: atom_id res chain seq x y z
N MET A 1 0.38 8.50 -21.69
CA MET A 1 1.10 9.66 -21.10
C MET A 1 2.10 9.24 -20.02
N LEU A 2 1.69 8.69 -18.85
CA LEU A 2 2.64 8.31 -17.77
C LEU A 2 3.59 7.16 -18.13
N ILE A 3 3.09 6.16 -18.87
CA ILE A 3 3.89 5.03 -19.36
C ILE A 3 5.02 5.53 -20.28
N GLU A 4 4.74 6.51 -21.15
CA GLU A 4 5.74 7.08 -22.07
C GLU A 4 6.80 7.90 -21.33
N LEU A 5 6.40 8.67 -20.31
CA LEU A 5 7.35 9.37 -19.43
C LEU A 5 8.28 8.38 -18.71
N LEU A 6 7.73 7.25 -18.25
CA LEU A 6 8.53 6.21 -17.61
C LEU A 6 9.43 5.48 -18.63
N ARG A 7 8.95 5.25 -19.86
CA ARG A 7 9.70 4.54 -20.90
C ARG A 7 10.96 5.30 -21.30
N GLY A 8 10.84 6.62 -21.50
CA GLY A 8 11.95 7.49 -21.90
C GLY A 8 12.90 7.94 -20.78
N ALA A 9 12.59 7.67 -19.51
CA ALA A 9 13.43 8.08 -18.40
C ALA A 9 14.72 7.24 -18.29
N SER A 10 15.79 7.82 -17.72
CA SER A 10 16.99 7.05 -17.32
C SER A 10 16.65 6.05 -16.20
N PRO A 11 17.42 4.96 -16.00
CA PRO A 11 17.15 3.95 -14.97
C PRO A 11 16.94 4.55 -13.57
N ASN A 12 17.83 5.43 -13.12
CA ASN A 12 17.71 6.09 -11.81
C ASN A 12 16.43 6.94 -11.71
N ARG A 13 16.06 7.61 -12.81
CA ARG A 13 14.83 8.42 -12.84
C ARG A 13 13.58 7.54 -12.81
N LYS A 14 13.57 6.39 -13.49
CA LYS A 14 12.47 5.42 -13.41
C LYS A 14 12.25 4.97 -11.97
N ILE A 15 13.31 4.58 -11.27
CA ILE A 15 13.24 4.16 -9.87
C ILE A 15 12.68 5.28 -9.00
N ALA A 16 13.20 6.50 -9.14
CA ALA A 16 12.70 7.66 -8.38
C ALA A 16 11.20 7.92 -8.61
N MET A 17 10.74 7.82 -9.87
CA MET A 17 9.32 7.96 -10.22
C MET A 17 8.46 6.87 -9.58
N VAL A 18 8.86 5.60 -9.73
CA VAL A 18 8.14 4.45 -9.16
C VAL A 18 8.06 4.52 -7.63
N LEU A 19 9.16 4.92 -6.96
CA LEU A 19 9.18 5.10 -5.51
C LEU A 19 8.27 6.24 -5.06
N SER A 20 8.24 7.34 -5.81
CA SER A 20 7.34 8.47 -5.54
C SER A 20 5.87 8.05 -5.67
N SER A 21 5.52 7.38 -6.78
CA SER A 21 4.18 6.87 -7.01
C SER A 21 3.75 5.86 -5.94
N ASN A 22 4.66 4.97 -5.51
CA ASN A 22 4.37 4.02 -4.42
C ASN A 22 4.05 4.73 -3.10
N ARG A 23 4.81 5.76 -2.72
CA ARG A 23 4.53 6.55 -1.51
C ARG A 23 3.16 7.21 -1.57
N THR A 24 2.83 7.85 -2.69
CA THR A 24 1.53 8.51 -2.88
C THR A 24 0.39 7.51 -2.82
N ALA A 25 0.50 6.39 -3.54
CA ALA A 25 -0.53 5.37 -3.59
C ALA A 25 -0.75 4.72 -2.20
N ARG A 26 0.32 4.49 -1.42
CA ARG A 26 0.22 4.02 -0.03
C ARG A 26 -0.48 5.03 0.88
N ALA A 27 -0.20 6.33 0.73
CA ALA A 27 -0.85 7.37 1.52
C ALA A 27 -2.36 7.47 1.22
N LEU A 28 -2.73 7.40 -0.06
CA LEU A 28 -4.14 7.38 -0.49
C LEU A 28 -4.87 6.13 0.02
N ALA A 29 -4.24 4.95 -0.11
CA ALA A 29 -4.79 3.70 0.40
C ALA A 29 -5.01 3.75 1.93
N TRP A 30 -4.05 4.28 2.68
CA TRP A 30 -4.16 4.46 4.13
C TRP A 30 -5.32 5.38 4.51
N LYS A 31 -5.46 6.53 3.83
CA LYS A 31 -6.57 7.46 4.07
C LYS A 31 -7.92 6.79 3.79
N GLY A 32 -8.05 6.13 2.64
CA GLY A 32 -9.30 5.43 2.27
C GLY A 32 -9.64 4.27 3.20
N LEU A 33 -8.65 3.55 3.74
CA LEU A 33 -8.88 2.51 4.75
C LEU A 33 -9.44 3.09 6.05
N ARG A 34 -8.90 4.21 6.52
CA ARG A 34 -9.42 4.89 7.72
C ARG A 34 -10.85 5.39 7.54
N GLU A 35 -11.19 5.86 6.34
CA GLU A 35 -12.55 6.32 6.02
C GLU A 35 -13.56 5.16 5.97
N ARG A 36 -13.18 4.01 5.39
CA ARG A 36 -14.05 2.82 5.31
C ARG A 36 -14.15 2.02 6.62
N HIS A 37 -13.12 2.11 7.47
CA HIS A 37 -13.04 1.37 8.73
C HIS A 37 -12.69 2.31 9.89
N PRO A 38 -13.59 3.24 10.24
CA PRO A 38 -13.29 4.29 11.23
C PRO A 38 -13.01 3.75 12.64
N ASN A 39 -13.56 2.57 12.96
CA ASN A 39 -13.44 1.94 14.29
C ASN A 39 -12.36 0.87 14.36
N ASP A 40 -11.62 0.61 13.27
CA ASP A 40 -10.57 -0.38 13.28
C ASP A 40 -9.37 0.13 14.09
N SER A 41 -8.80 -0.76 14.92
CA SER A 41 -7.55 -0.47 15.62
C SER A 41 -6.42 -0.19 14.62
N PRO A 42 -5.38 0.57 15.02
CA PRO A 42 -4.24 0.83 14.14
C PRO A 42 -3.57 -0.45 13.61
N VAL A 43 -3.60 -1.54 14.37
CA VAL A 43 -3.06 -2.85 13.97
C VAL A 43 -3.92 -3.46 12.85
N ARG A 44 -5.25 -3.45 12.98
CA ARG A 44 -6.17 -3.94 11.94
C ARG A 44 -6.06 -3.11 10.66
N LEU A 45 -5.95 -1.78 10.77
CA LEU A 45 -5.72 -0.92 9.61
C LEU A 45 -4.39 -1.22 8.91
N ARG A 46 -3.29 -1.43 9.65
CA ARG A 46 -2.00 -1.85 9.07
C ARG A 46 -2.11 -3.20 8.38
N ARG A 47 -2.82 -4.14 8.98
CA ARG A 47 -3.03 -5.46 8.42
C ARG A 47 -3.85 -5.42 7.13
N ARG A 48 -4.93 -4.63 7.07
CA ARG A 48 -5.71 -4.41 5.84
C ARG A 48 -4.90 -3.72 4.75
N LEU A 49 -4.04 -2.76 5.11
CA LEU A 49 -3.12 -2.15 4.15
C LEU A 49 -2.15 -3.19 3.58
N ALA A 50 -1.65 -4.11 4.40
CA ALA A 50 -0.79 -5.19 3.95
C ALA A 50 -1.52 -6.14 2.99
N ASP A 51 -2.78 -6.51 3.27
CA ASP A 51 -3.60 -7.30 2.33
C ASP A 51 -3.74 -6.62 0.96
N LEU A 52 -4.01 -5.31 0.97
CA LEU A 52 -4.16 -4.54 -0.27
C LEU A 52 -2.86 -4.44 -1.07
N TRP A 53 -1.70 -4.37 -0.40
CA TRP A 53 -0.42 -4.10 -1.05
C TRP A 53 0.32 -5.37 -1.49
N LEU A 54 0.23 -6.43 -0.70
CA LEU A 54 0.97 -7.68 -0.91
C LEU A 54 0.07 -8.82 -1.38
N GLY A 55 -1.25 -8.66 -1.26
CA GLY A 55 -2.19 -9.76 -1.30
C GLY A 55 -2.25 -10.51 0.03
N PRO A 56 -3.35 -11.23 0.29
CA PRO A 56 -3.63 -11.80 1.60
C PRO A 56 -2.62 -12.86 2.04
N GLU A 57 -2.10 -13.66 1.10
CA GLU A 57 -1.13 -14.72 1.40
C GLU A 57 0.20 -14.16 1.92
N LEU A 58 0.80 -13.23 1.17
CA LEU A 58 2.07 -12.61 1.55
C LEU A 58 1.90 -11.72 2.79
N ALA A 59 0.76 -11.03 2.88
CA ALA A 59 0.46 -10.22 4.05
C ALA A 59 0.34 -11.09 5.32
N ALA A 60 -0.26 -12.28 5.24
CA ALA A 60 -0.32 -13.21 6.37
C ALA A 60 1.06 -13.71 6.78
N LYS A 61 1.93 -14.03 5.82
CA LYS A 61 3.32 -14.46 6.08
C LYS A 61 4.15 -13.37 6.76
N ALA A 62 3.98 -12.10 6.36
CA ALA A 62 4.80 -10.99 6.86
C ALA A 62 4.22 -10.28 8.10
N TYR A 63 2.90 -10.22 8.24
CA TYR A 63 2.20 -9.45 9.28
C TYR A 63 1.31 -10.30 10.20
N GLY A 64 1.24 -11.62 9.98
CA GLY A 64 0.38 -12.53 10.73
C GLY A 64 -1.08 -12.51 10.27
N SER A 65 -1.96 -13.25 10.95
CA SER A 65 -3.40 -13.28 10.65
C SER A 65 -4.09 -11.95 10.99
N MET A 66 -5.31 -11.73 10.46
CA MET A 66 -6.13 -10.60 10.87
C MET A 66 -6.44 -10.69 12.37
N PRO A 67 -6.15 -9.65 13.17
CA PRO A 67 -6.53 -9.62 14.58
C PRO A 67 -8.05 -9.79 14.74
N GLY A 68 -8.46 -10.49 15.79
CA GLY A 68 -9.86 -10.59 16.19
C GLY A 68 -10.47 -9.23 16.53
N ASN A 69 -11.81 -9.17 16.60
CA ASN A 69 -12.50 -8.05 17.22
C ASN A 69 -12.45 -8.27 18.74
N ASP A 70 -11.49 -7.65 19.42
CA ASP A 70 -11.54 -7.47 20.87
C ASP A 70 -12.50 -6.33 21.23
#